data_AF-A0A849DXD5-F1
#
_entry.id   AF-A0A849DXD5-F1
#
_cell.length_a   1.000
_cell.length_b   1.000
_cell.length_c   1.000
_cell.angle_alpha   90.00
_cell.angle_beta   90.00
_cell.angle_gamma   90.00
#
_symmetry.space_group_name_H-M   'P 1'
#
loop_
_entity.id
_entity.type
_entity.pdbx_description
1 polymer ?
#
loop_
_entity_poly.entity_id
_entity_poly.type
_entity_poly.pdbx_seq_one_letter_code
_entity_poly.pdbx_strand_id
1 'polypeptide(L)'
;MRKSVIAIVCIILVVGAVIGNIVIVVTAPKAERKQPPKMAVLVDVVPLKQADQTIVLHLNGTVTPAEEVILQARVAGEIISMNDGFIDGGYLARDAEILKIDPVDYQLALADAESRLEKARFDYKLELGRQEVARREWELLKSDDASDLEKELALRIPHLTASKAALDAA
;
A
#
# COMPACT_ATOMS: atom_id res chain seq x y z
N MET A 1 -84.00 -113.74 33.37
CA MET A 1 -83.02 -112.88 34.06
C MET A 1 -81.78 -112.47 33.22
N ARG A 2 -81.63 -112.89 31.94
CA ARG A 2 -80.44 -112.52 31.10
C ARG A 2 -80.53 -111.16 30.38
N LYS A 3 -81.73 -110.59 30.16
CA LYS A 3 -81.91 -109.34 29.38
C LYS A 3 -81.57 -108.07 30.17
N SER A 4 -81.78 -108.07 31.49
CA SER A 4 -81.54 -106.90 32.34
C SER A 4 -80.05 -106.62 32.56
N VAL A 5 -79.21 -107.66 32.58
CA VAL A 5 -77.75 -107.50 32.78
C VAL A 5 -77.08 -106.85 31.58
N ILE A 6 -77.50 -107.21 30.35
CA ILE A 6 -76.96 -106.62 29.12
C ILE A 6 -77.35 -105.13 29.01
N ALA A 7 -78.58 -104.77 29.39
CA ALA A 7 -79.02 -103.39 29.41
C ALA A 7 -78.18 -102.51 30.36
N ILE A 8 -77.84 -103.03 31.54
CA ILE A 8 -77.03 -102.32 32.54
C ILE A 8 -75.60 -102.08 32.02
N VAL A 9 -74.98 -103.07 31.36
CA VAL A 9 -73.63 -102.94 30.80
C VAL A 9 -73.59 -101.91 29.65
N CYS A 10 -74.60 -101.89 28.77
CA CYS A 10 -74.68 -100.89 27.71
C CYS A 10 -74.85 -99.46 28.28
N ILE A 11 -75.64 -99.30 29.35
CA ILE A 11 -75.82 -97.98 29.98
C ILE A 11 -74.50 -97.50 30.60
N ILE A 12 -73.75 -98.37 31.26
CA ILE A 12 -72.44 -98.01 31.85
C ILE A 12 -71.44 -97.57 30.79
N LEU A 13 -71.39 -98.26 29.63
CA LEU A 13 -70.51 -97.88 28.53
C LEU A 13 -70.86 -96.52 27.92
N VAL A 14 -72.15 -96.24 27.73
CA VAL A 14 -72.62 -94.95 27.19
C VAL A 14 -72.31 -93.83 28.18
N VAL A 15 -72.58 -94.05 29.47
CA VAL A 15 -72.27 -93.06 30.52
C VAL A 15 -70.76 -92.81 30.60
N GLY A 16 -69.94 -93.86 30.52
CA GLY A 16 -68.47 -93.72 30.50
C GLY A 16 -67.96 -92.91 29.29
N ALA A 17 -68.52 -93.15 28.10
CA ALA A 17 -68.14 -92.41 26.90
C ALA A 17 -68.53 -90.92 26.96
N VAL A 18 -69.71 -90.61 27.50
CA VAL A 18 -70.17 -89.22 27.67
C VAL A 18 -69.29 -88.48 28.67
N ILE A 19 -68.97 -89.10 29.81
CA ILE A 19 -68.09 -88.50 30.82
C ILE A 19 -66.68 -88.28 30.23
N GLY A 20 -66.14 -89.24 29.49
CA GLY A 20 -64.83 -89.12 28.86
C GLY A 20 -64.72 -87.93 27.90
N ASN A 21 -65.73 -87.71 27.07
CA ASN A 21 -65.72 -86.59 26.10
C ASN A 21 -65.78 -85.22 26.79
N ILE A 22 -66.59 -85.09 27.86
CA ILE A 22 -66.71 -83.84 28.62
C ILE A 22 -65.38 -83.45 29.26
N VAL A 23 -64.66 -84.43 29.82
CA VAL A 23 -63.36 -84.17 30.47
C VAL A 23 -62.34 -83.63 29.46
N ILE A 24 -62.27 -84.20 28.25
CA ILE A 24 -61.31 -83.79 27.21
C ILE A 24 -61.59 -82.37 26.71
N VAL A 25 -62.86 -82.01 26.49
CA VAL A 25 -63.23 -80.68 26.00
C VAL A 25 -62.98 -79.59 27.06
N VAL A 26 -63.22 -79.89 28.33
CA VAL A 26 -63.02 -78.93 29.43
C VAL A 26 -61.53 -78.72 29.74
N THR A 27 -60.71 -79.76 29.63
CA THR A 27 -59.26 -79.65 29.89
C THR A 27 -58.45 -79.17 28.69
N ALA A 28 -59.07 -78.96 27.53
CA ALA A 28 -58.38 -78.42 26.36
C ALA A 28 -57.92 -76.97 26.63
N PRO A 29 -56.59 -76.70 26.68
CA PRO A 29 -56.08 -75.37 26.99
C PRO A 29 -56.34 -74.41 25.81
N LYS A 30 -57.07 -73.32 26.06
CA LYS A 30 -57.26 -72.24 25.08
C LYS A 30 -56.09 -71.26 25.17
N ALA A 31 -55.36 -71.08 24.07
CA ALA A 31 -54.23 -70.16 24.01
C ALA A 31 -54.67 -68.69 24.12
N GLU A 32 -54.17 -67.96 25.12
CA GLU A 32 -54.37 -66.52 25.24
C GLU A 32 -53.46 -65.76 24.28
N ARG A 33 -54.04 -64.84 23.49
CA ARG A 33 -53.30 -63.98 22.56
C ARG A 33 -52.77 -62.75 23.30
N LYS A 34 -51.44 -62.63 23.44
CA LYS A 34 -50.79 -61.38 23.87
C LYS A 34 -50.60 -60.44 22.68
N GLN A 35 -50.91 -59.15 22.86
CA GLN A 35 -50.70 -58.13 21.83
C GLN A 35 -49.19 -57.86 21.65
N PRO A 36 -48.69 -57.74 20.41
CA PRO A 36 -47.27 -57.46 20.18
C PRO A 36 -46.90 -56.05 20.67
N PRO A 37 -45.70 -55.85 21.22
CA PRO A 37 -45.24 -54.54 21.68
C PRO A 37 -45.12 -53.57 20.51
N LYS A 38 -45.46 -52.29 20.74
CA LYS A 38 -45.30 -51.23 19.74
C LYS A 38 -43.81 -51.00 19.48
N MET A 39 -43.37 -51.29 18.26
CA MET A 39 -42.00 -51.00 17.82
C MET A 39 -41.90 -49.50 17.52
N ALA A 40 -41.05 -48.78 18.25
CA ALA A 40 -40.69 -47.40 17.92
C ALA A 40 -39.66 -47.42 16.78
N VAL A 41 -39.85 -46.56 15.78
CA VAL A 41 -38.92 -46.41 14.66
C VAL A 41 -37.70 -45.65 15.14
N LEU A 42 -36.51 -46.21 14.94
CA LEU A 42 -35.25 -45.56 15.26
C LEU A 42 -35.01 -44.42 14.26
N VAL A 43 -34.87 -43.21 14.78
CA VAL A 43 -34.53 -42.02 13.99
C VAL A 43 -33.30 -41.36 14.58
N ASP A 44 -32.49 -40.79 13.70
CA ASP A 44 -31.30 -40.04 14.10
C ASP A 44 -31.60 -38.53 14.07
N VAL A 45 -31.22 -37.81 15.12
CA VAL A 45 -31.50 -36.38 15.27
C VAL A 45 -30.24 -35.63 15.68
N VAL A 46 -30.04 -34.45 15.08
CA VAL A 46 -28.93 -33.56 15.42
C VAL A 46 -29.50 -32.29 16.05
N PRO A 47 -29.17 -31.98 17.32
CA PRO A 47 -29.66 -30.78 17.99
C PRO A 47 -28.96 -29.53 17.44
N LEU A 48 -29.74 -28.58 16.95
CA LEU A 48 -29.24 -27.30 16.44
C LEU A 48 -28.78 -26.42 17.60
N LYS A 49 -27.52 -25.98 17.57
CA LYS A 49 -26.97 -24.97 18.49
C LYS A 49 -26.54 -23.75 17.66
N GLN A 50 -26.95 -22.57 18.09
CA GLN A 50 -26.43 -21.34 17.52
C GLN A 50 -24.98 -21.18 17.95
N ALA A 51 -24.10 -20.95 16.98
CA ALA A 51 -22.71 -20.64 17.18
C ALA A 51 -22.31 -19.58 16.15
N ASP A 52 -21.56 -18.59 16.59
CA ASP A 52 -21.00 -17.59 15.69
C ASP A 52 -19.82 -18.22 14.94
N GLN A 53 -19.95 -18.31 13.62
CA GLN A 53 -18.92 -18.89 12.78
C GLN A 53 -18.24 -17.80 11.96
N THR A 54 -16.96 -17.56 12.23
CA THR A 54 -16.14 -16.64 11.44
C THR A 54 -15.72 -17.30 10.14
N ILE A 55 -16.15 -16.72 9.02
CA ILE A 55 -15.74 -17.16 7.69
C ILE A 55 -14.42 -16.47 7.34
N VAL A 56 -13.35 -17.24 7.20
CA VAL A 56 -12.03 -16.74 6.76
C VAL A 56 -11.90 -16.93 5.26
N LEU A 57 -11.94 -15.82 4.53
CA LEU A 57 -11.73 -15.80 3.08
C LEU A 57 -10.24 -15.60 2.80
N HIS A 58 -9.64 -16.55 2.08
CA HIS A 58 -8.26 -16.44 1.62
C HIS A 58 -8.27 -15.81 0.22
N LEU A 59 -7.80 -14.57 0.13
CA LEU A 59 -7.74 -13.81 -1.11
C LEU A 59 -6.28 -13.52 -1.46
N ASN A 60 -6.01 -13.38 -2.75
CA ASN A 60 -4.71 -12.96 -3.26
C ASN A 60 -4.78 -11.51 -3.71
N GLY A 61 -3.67 -10.79 -3.59
CA GLY A 61 -3.54 -9.41 -4.07
C GLY A 61 -2.07 -9.07 -4.29
N THR A 62 -1.83 -7.94 -4.94
CA THR A 62 -0.48 -7.42 -5.20
C THR A 62 -0.19 -6.30 -4.23
N VAL A 63 1.00 -6.31 -3.63
CA VAL A 63 1.49 -5.21 -2.81
C VAL A 63 2.22 -4.23 -3.73
N THR A 64 1.82 -2.96 -3.67
CA THR A 64 2.46 -1.87 -4.41
C THR A 64 3.10 -0.88 -3.43
N PRO A 65 4.19 -0.19 -3.83
CA PRO A 65 4.75 0.90 -3.03
C PRO A 65 3.68 1.97 -2.74
N ALA A 66 3.77 2.59 -1.57
CA ALA A 66 2.91 3.73 -1.23
C ALA A 66 3.27 4.99 -2.05
N GLU A 67 4.55 5.17 -2.33
CA GLU A 67 5.09 6.25 -3.15
C GLU A 67 6.16 5.69 -4.09
N GLU A 68 6.20 6.22 -5.30
CA GLU A 68 7.19 5.89 -6.32
C GLU A 68 7.78 7.19 -6.87
N VAL A 69 9.11 7.25 -6.96
CA VAL A 69 9.84 8.44 -7.41
C VAL A 69 10.84 8.08 -8.49
N ILE A 70 10.85 8.89 -9.55
CA ILE A 70 11.84 8.78 -10.63
C ILE A 70 12.88 9.87 -10.41
N LEU A 71 14.11 9.47 -10.08
CA LEU A 71 15.22 10.38 -9.85
C LEU A 71 15.98 10.65 -11.16
N GLN A 72 16.18 11.93 -11.47
CA GLN A 72 16.91 12.36 -12.67
C GLN A 72 17.88 13.50 -12.33
N ALA A 73 19.07 13.44 -12.92
CA ALA A 73 20.02 14.55 -12.83
C ALA A 73 19.54 15.74 -13.67
N ARG A 74 19.60 16.95 -13.12
CA ARG A 74 19.24 18.19 -13.84
C ARG A 74 20.36 18.71 -14.72
N VAL A 75 21.57 18.20 -14.51
CA VAL A 75 22.79 18.66 -15.17
C VAL A 75 23.50 17.46 -15.78
N ALA A 76 24.19 17.68 -16.89
CA ALA A 76 24.94 16.63 -17.59
C ALA A 76 26.36 16.51 -17.02
N GLY A 77 26.95 15.33 -17.04
CA GLY A 77 28.35 15.17 -16.64
C GLY A 77 28.69 13.72 -16.35
N GLU A 78 29.98 13.48 -16.13
CA GLU A 78 30.49 12.17 -15.77
C GLU A 78 30.21 11.87 -14.29
N ILE A 79 29.83 10.63 -13.98
CA ILE A 79 29.61 10.18 -12.60
C ILE A 79 30.95 9.69 -12.04
N ILE A 80 31.44 10.34 -10.99
CA ILE A 80 32.72 10.02 -10.34
C ILE A 80 32.58 9.16 -9.09
N SER A 81 31.39 9.14 -8.47
CA SER A 81 31.10 8.24 -7.36
C SER A 81 29.62 7.90 -7.26
N MET A 82 29.34 6.73 -6.67
CA MET A 82 28.01 6.19 -6.45
C MET A 82 27.91 5.65 -5.03
N ASN A 83 26.75 5.83 -4.39
CA ASN A 83 26.49 5.32 -3.05
C ASN A 83 26.39 3.79 -3.05
N ASP A 84 26.99 3.12 -2.07
CA ASP A 84 26.92 1.67 -1.92
C ASP A 84 25.47 1.15 -1.73
N GLY A 85 24.59 1.99 -1.18
CA GLY A 85 23.16 1.70 -1.02
C GLY A 85 22.33 1.90 -2.28
N PHE A 86 22.89 2.47 -3.36
CA PHE A 86 22.22 2.65 -4.64
C PHE A 86 22.35 1.39 -5.51
N ILE A 87 21.70 0.33 -5.04
CA ILE A 87 21.60 -0.98 -5.70
C ILE A 87 20.14 -1.44 -5.68
N ASP A 88 19.78 -2.41 -6.51
CA ASP A 88 18.42 -2.96 -6.52
C ASP A 88 18.04 -3.56 -5.16
N GLY A 89 16.96 -3.04 -4.56
CA GLY A 89 16.53 -3.41 -3.21
C GLY A 89 17.35 -2.78 -2.08
N GLY A 90 18.29 -1.88 -2.40
CA GLY A 90 19.08 -1.11 -1.45
C GLY A 90 18.23 -0.08 -0.69
N TYR A 91 18.76 0.36 0.45
CA TYR A 91 18.16 1.39 1.28
C TYR A 91 19.00 2.67 1.22
N LEU A 92 18.34 3.79 0.93
CA LEU A 92 18.93 5.11 0.95
C LEU A 92 18.26 5.97 2.02
N ALA A 93 19.05 6.53 2.92
CA ALA A 93 18.55 7.48 3.90
C ALA A 93 18.16 8.80 3.22
N ARG A 94 17.30 9.57 3.89
CA ARG A 94 17.01 10.95 3.49
C ARG A 94 18.30 11.76 3.42
N ASP A 95 18.43 12.58 2.39
CA ASP A 95 19.57 13.46 2.12
C ASP A 95 20.91 12.73 1.89
N ALA A 96 20.87 11.40 1.69
CA ALA A 96 22.06 10.66 1.29
C ALA A 96 22.49 11.05 -0.13
N GLU A 97 23.79 11.28 -0.32
CA GLU A 97 24.38 11.47 -1.63
C GLU A 97 24.26 10.16 -2.43
N ILE A 98 23.53 10.17 -3.54
CA ILE A 98 23.27 8.97 -4.34
C ILE A 98 24.36 8.81 -5.41
N LEU A 99 24.61 9.89 -6.16
CA LEU A 99 25.58 9.97 -7.24
C LEU A 99 26.31 11.32 -7.14
N LYS A 100 27.60 11.31 -7.45
CA LYS A 100 28.40 12.52 -7.57
C LYS A 100 28.82 12.71 -9.01
N ILE A 101 28.46 13.85 -9.57
CA ILE A 101 28.86 14.27 -10.92
C ILE A 101 30.17 15.06 -10.81
N ASP A 102 31.06 14.91 -11.80
CA ASP A 102 32.30 15.67 -11.88
C ASP A 102 32.03 17.19 -11.82
N PRO A 103 32.53 17.90 -10.80
CA PRO A 103 32.28 19.32 -10.65
C PRO A 103 33.24 20.20 -11.46
N VAL A 104 34.28 19.67 -12.12
CA VAL A 104 35.37 20.47 -12.70
C VAL A 104 34.87 21.53 -13.69
N ASP A 105 34.03 21.15 -14.65
CA ASP A 105 33.49 22.09 -15.65
C ASP A 105 32.64 23.18 -15.00
N TYR A 106 31.88 22.83 -13.95
CA TYR A 106 31.05 23.76 -13.20
C TYR A 106 31.87 24.73 -12.35
N GLN A 107 32.95 24.23 -11.74
CA GLN A 107 33.88 25.05 -10.97
C GLN A 107 34.64 26.01 -11.87
N LEU A 108 35.04 25.56 -13.06
CA LEU A 108 35.67 26.43 -14.06
C LEU A 108 34.70 27.52 -14.54
N ALA A 109 33.46 27.14 -14.85
CA ALA A 109 32.43 28.11 -15.25
C ALA A 109 32.15 29.15 -14.15
N LEU A 110 32.16 28.72 -12.88
CA LEU A 110 32.04 29.63 -11.72
C LEU A 110 33.24 30.58 -11.64
N ALA A 111 34.47 30.05 -11.71
CA ALA A 111 35.68 30.86 -11.65
C ALA A 111 35.75 31.88 -12.80
N ASP A 112 35.32 31.49 -14.00
CA ASP A 112 35.21 32.39 -15.16
C ASP A 112 34.18 33.50 -14.93
N ALA A 113 33.04 33.17 -14.32
CA ALA A 113 32.02 34.17 -13.97
C ALA A 113 32.53 35.15 -12.91
N GLU A 114 33.18 34.66 -11.86
CA GLU A 114 33.82 35.49 -10.83
C GLU A 114 34.90 36.41 -11.42
N SER A 115 35.70 35.89 -12.37
CA SER A 115 36.70 36.69 -13.08
C SER A 115 36.08 37.81 -13.90
N ARG A 116 34.97 37.54 -14.61
CA ARG A 116 34.22 38.57 -15.36
C ARG A 116 33.64 39.64 -14.44
N LEU A 117 33.10 39.24 -13.29
CA LEU A 117 32.57 40.16 -12.28
C LEU A 117 33.67 41.08 -11.74
N GLU A 118 34.82 40.53 -11.36
CA GLU A 118 35.92 41.33 -10.83
C GLU A 118 36.55 42.25 -11.89
N LYS A 119 36.58 41.82 -13.15
CA LYS A 119 36.95 42.69 -14.26
C LYS A 119 35.98 43.86 -14.43
N ALA A 120 34.67 43.60 -14.42
CA ALA A 120 33.67 44.66 -14.52
C ALA A 120 33.74 45.64 -13.33
N ARG A 121 34.01 45.11 -12.13
CA ARG A 121 34.24 45.91 -10.91
C ARG A 121 35.47 46.79 -11.04
N PHE A 122 36.56 46.26 -11.60
CA PHE A 122 37.77 47.01 -11.89
C PHE A 122 37.50 48.14 -12.89
N ASP A 123 36.82 47.84 -14.01
CA ASP A 123 36.52 48.81 -15.06
C ASP A 123 35.63 49.95 -14.53
N TYR A 124 34.62 49.64 -13.73
CA TYR A 124 33.79 50.66 -13.08
C TYR A 124 34.59 51.55 -12.12
N LYS A 125 35.45 50.97 -11.28
CA LYS A 125 36.34 51.74 -10.37
C LYS A 125 37.33 52.61 -11.15
N LEU A 126 37.87 52.10 -12.24
CA LEU A 126 38.77 52.85 -13.11
C LEU A 126 38.06 54.06 -13.73
N GLU A 127 36.82 53.87 -14.18
CA GLU A 127 36.02 54.94 -14.77
C GLU A 127 35.62 56.00 -13.73
N LEU A 128 35.26 55.60 -12.50
CA LEU A 128 35.07 56.54 -11.38
C LEU A 128 36.31 57.42 -11.15
N GLY A 129 37.50 56.82 -11.16
CA GLY A 129 38.76 57.56 -11.03
C GLY A 129 38.98 58.56 -12.17
N ARG A 130 38.70 58.15 -13.41
CA ARG A 130 38.80 59.02 -14.59
C ARG A 130 37.79 60.16 -14.56
N GLN A 131 36.57 59.90 -14.12
CA GLN A 131 35.56 60.94 -13.94
C GLN A 131 36.00 61.99 -12.92
N GLU A 132 36.60 61.57 -11.80
CA GLU A 132 37.08 62.51 -10.78
C GLU A 132 38.22 63.40 -11.30
N VAL A 133 39.11 62.86 -12.13
CA VAL A 133 40.14 63.67 -12.82
C VAL A 133 39.49 64.64 -13.81
N ALA A 134 38.58 64.14 -14.66
CA ALA A 134 37.89 64.95 -15.66
C ALA A 134 37.07 66.09 -15.02
N ARG A 135 36.46 65.85 -13.86
CA ARG A 135 35.74 66.88 -13.08
C ARG A 135 36.67 67.99 -12.62
N ARG A 136 37.86 67.66 -12.10
CA ARG A 136 38.85 68.67 -11.67
C ARG A 136 39.40 69.45 -12.85
N GLU A 137 39.71 68.78 -13.96
CA GLU A 137 40.19 69.43 -15.17
C GLU A 137 39.12 70.40 -15.73
N TRP A 138 37.85 69.98 -15.74
CA TRP A 138 36.73 70.83 -16.16
C TRP A 138 36.57 72.07 -15.27
N GLU A 139 36.68 71.92 -13.96
CA GLU A 139 36.62 73.04 -13.00
C GLU A 139 37.76 74.07 -13.23
N LEU A 140 38.92 73.61 -13.70
CA LEU A 140 40.07 74.48 -14.00
C LEU A 140 39.94 75.23 -15.33
N LEU A 141 39.26 74.66 -16.33
CA LEU A 141 39.12 75.27 -17.66
C LEU A 141 38.24 76.54 -17.68
N LYS A 142 37.36 76.73 -16.68
CA LYS A 142 36.41 77.88 -16.60
C LYS A 142 35.70 78.18 -17.93
N SER A 143 35.20 77.15 -18.61
CA SER A 143 34.47 77.29 -19.87
C SER A 143 32.98 77.53 -19.61
N ASP A 144 32.54 78.78 -19.72
CA ASP A 144 31.12 79.19 -19.58
C ASP A 144 30.30 79.01 -20.87
N ASP A 145 30.94 78.74 -22.02
CA ASP A 145 30.31 78.68 -23.35
C ASP A 145 30.03 77.24 -23.86
N ALA A 146 30.15 76.21 -23.01
CA ALA A 146 29.97 74.81 -23.42
C ALA A 146 28.49 74.38 -23.44
N SER A 147 28.11 73.60 -24.46
CA SER A 147 26.80 72.95 -24.55
C SER A 147 26.63 71.86 -23.49
N ASP A 148 25.39 71.57 -23.09
CA ASP A 148 25.07 70.52 -22.10
C ASP A 148 25.63 69.14 -22.50
N LEU A 149 25.59 68.81 -23.80
CA LEU A 149 26.13 67.56 -24.32
C LEU A 149 27.66 67.50 -24.21
N GLU A 150 28.34 68.62 -24.48
CA GLU A 150 29.80 68.71 -24.39
C GLU A 150 30.25 68.56 -22.93
N LYS A 151 29.51 69.18 -22.00
CA LYS A 151 29.72 69.04 -20.57
C LYS A 151 29.49 67.61 -20.09
N GLU A 152 28.44 66.93 -20.56
CA GLU A 152 28.14 65.55 -20.18
C GLU A 152 29.23 64.57 -20.63
N LEU A 153 29.72 64.72 -21.87
CA LEU A 153 30.81 63.93 -22.42
C LEU A 153 32.15 64.26 -21.74
N ALA A 154 32.43 65.53 -21.47
CA ALA A 154 33.63 65.96 -20.76
C ALA A 154 33.68 65.39 -19.33
N LEU A 155 32.55 65.37 -18.63
CA LEU A 155 32.41 64.76 -17.30
C LEU A 155 32.27 63.23 -17.34
N ARG A 156 32.35 62.62 -18.54
CA ARG A 156 32.34 61.17 -18.77
C ARG A 156 31.12 60.45 -18.18
N ILE A 157 29.98 61.13 -18.07
CA ILE A 157 28.75 60.58 -17.50
C ILE A 157 28.27 59.31 -18.23
N PRO A 158 28.14 59.29 -19.58
CA PRO A 158 27.69 58.09 -20.28
C PRO A 158 28.67 56.92 -20.15
N HIS A 159 29.98 57.19 -20.04
CA HIS A 159 30.99 56.16 -19.83
C HIS A 159 30.87 55.51 -18.44
N LEU A 160 30.58 56.31 -17.42
CA LEU A 160 30.30 55.79 -16.09
C LEU A 160 29.02 54.95 -16.06
N THR A 161 27.94 55.43 -16.67
CA THR A 161 26.67 54.69 -16.74
C THR A 161 26.84 53.37 -17.50
N ALA A 162 27.62 53.36 -18.58
CA ALA A 162 27.93 52.15 -19.34
C ALA A 162 28.76 51.14 -18.52
N SER A 163 29.80 51.59 -17.82
CA SER A 163 30.61 50.69 -16.98
C SER A 163 29.83 50.16 -15.76
N LYS A 164 28.95 50.97 -15.18
CA LYS A 164 28.03 50.55 -14.13
C LYS A 164 27.04 49.48 -14.63
N ALA A 165 26.44 49.71 -15.79
CA ALA A 165 25.53 48.73 -16.40
C ALA A 165 26.25 47.41 -16.74
N ALA A 166 27.52 47.48 -17.17
CA ALA A 166 28.34 46.30 -17.42
C ALA A 166 28.66 45.54 -16.12
N LEU A 167 28.87 46.22 -15.00
CA LEU A 167 29.03 45.61 -13.68
C LEU A 167 27.74 44.94 -13.20
N ASP A 168 26.59 45.59 -13.37
CA ASP A 168 25.30 45.05 -12.94
C ASP A 168 24.86 43.83 -13.78
N ALA A 169 25.43 43.66 -14.99
CA ALA A 169 25.14 42.56 -15.90
C ALA A 169 26.14 41.38 -15.81
N ALA A 170 27.26 41.55 -15.09
CA ALA A 170 28.33 40.56 -14.95
C ALA A 170 28.06 39.59 -13.80
#